data_AF-A0A846QHS3-F1
#
_entry.id   AF-A0A846QHS3-F1
#
_cell.length_a   1.000
_cell.length_b   1.000
_cell.length_c   1.000
_cell.angle_alpha   90.00
_cell.angle_beta   90.00
_cell.angle_gamma   90.00
#
_symmetry.space_group_name_H-M   'P 1'
#
loop_
_entity.id
_entity.type
_entity.pdbx_description
1 polymer ?
#
loop_
_entity_poly.entity_id
_entity_poly.type
_entity_poly.pdbx_seq_one_letter_code
_entity_poly.pdbx_strand_id
1 'polypeptide(L)'
;MDGKARLFLTREEAVEAIRIDFEQYAPQLGLFASLYPLVADGAASVGQRDGVKGISITRTNGGRDFIPGDEAGQRIWDALCRAKLDLAELARVCGKVFWGPTEVGPECPGGERGIWLETGVERFRCRRCGTCCFTLDFRCECTQDDLARWKANGREDIMEWVGDVFVDGQWLRNRLWVRPGTHLPVEYCPWMVQRPDGGYSCGIQDVKPDVCRDYPGSVKHGALTGCNFFADEQRCYREMDKIREES
;
A
#
# COMPACT_ATOMS: atom_id res chain seq x y z
N MET A 1 -1.89 -5.41 -19.20
CA MET A 1 -1.73 -4.70 -17.92
C MET A 1 -1.90 -3.25 -18.28
N ASP A 2 -3.08 -2.72 -18.05
CA ASP A 2 -3.38 -1.31 -18.26
C ASP A 2 -3.61 -0.72 -16.86
N GLY A 3 -2.55 -0.70 -16.06
CA GLY A 3 -2.59 -0.04 -14.76
C GLY A 3 -2.85 1.44 -15.02
N LYS A 4 -3.79 2.05 -14.28
CA LYS A 4 -4.08 3.47 -14.44
C LYS A 4 -2.82 4.28 -14.17
N ALA A 5 -2.29 4.93 -15.20
CA ALA A 5 -1.11 5.79 -15.09
C ALA A 5 -1.32 6.92 -14.06
N ARG A 6 -2.58 7.32 -13.87
CA ARG A 6 -3.00 8.31 -12.89
C ARG A 6 -4.25 7.86 -12.14
N LEU A 7 -4.33 8.20 -10.86
CA LEU A 7 -5.50 8.03 -10.01
C LEU A 7 -6.01 9.41 -9.59
N PHE A 8 -7.32 9.60 -9.63
CA PHE A 8 -7.96 10.75 -9.01
C PHE A 8 -8.40 10.35 -7.61
N LEU A 9 -8.18 11.24 -6.65
CA LEU A 9 -8.61 11.09 -5.27
C LEU A 9 -9.34 12.37 -4.85
N THR A 10 -10.57 12.23 -4.38
CA THR A 10 -11.21 13.27 -3.57
C THR A 10 -10.39 13.54 -2.31
N ARG A 11 -10.73 14.60 -1.57
CA ARG A 11 -10.04 14.90 -0.32
C ARG A 11 -10.15 13.74 0.66
N GLU A 12 -11.35 13.19 0.82
CA GLU A 12 -11.68 12.11 1.73
C GLU A 12 -10.95 10.83 1.34
N GLU A 13 -10.94 10.48 0.04
CA GLU A 13 -10.18 9.33 -0.46
C GLU A 13 -8.67 9.50 -0.30
N ALA A 14 -8.14 10.71 -0.52
CA ALA A 14 -6.71 10.97 -0.34
C ALA A 14 -6.27 10.82 1.12
N VAL A 15 -7.09 11.32 2.04
CA VAL A 15 -6.91 11.15 3.48
C VAL A 15 -6.96 9.65 3.78
N GLU A 16 -8.04 8.94 3.44
CA GLU A 16 -8.16 7.51 3.74
C GLU A 16 -7.04 6.64 3.13
N ALA A 17 -6.61 6.94 1.90
CA ALA A 17 -5.49 6.23 1.26
C ALA A 17 -4.17 6.41 2.01
N ILE A 18 -3.93 7.57 2.66
CA ILE A 18 -2.75 7.79 3.50
C ILE A 18 -2.81 6.90 4.74
N ARG A 19 -3.98 6.77 5.38
CA ARG A 19 -4.17 5.88 6.53
C ARG A 19 -3.86 4.44 6.17
N ILE A 20 -4.44 3.95 5.06
CA ILE A 20 -4.22 2.59 4.56
C ILE A 20 -2.72 2.36 4.31
N ASP A 21 -2.02 3.31 3.69
CA ASP A 21 -0.58 3.21 3.44
C ASP A 21 0.25 3.12 4.74
N PHE A 22 -0.12 3.88 5.77
CA PHE A 22 0.58 3.84 7.07
C PHE A 22 0.41 2.50 7.78
N GLU A 23 -0.73 1.82 7.60
CA GLU A 23 -1.04 0.53 8.20
C GLU A 23 -0.49 -0.65 7.39
N GLN A 24 -0.32 -0.48 6.08
CA GLN A 24 0.03 -1.57 5.17
C GLN A 24 1.49 -2.05 5.32
N TYR A 25 2.41 -1.18 5.77
CA TYR A 25 3.84 -1.46 5.80
C TYR A 25 4.43 -1.33 7.21
N ALA A 26 5.66 -1.84 7.39
CA ALA A 26 6.44 -1.57 8.59
C ALA A 26 6.64 -0.05 8.80
N PRO A 27 6.89 0.42 10.05
CA PRO A 27 7.03 1.84 10.34
C PRO A 27 7.97 2.59 9.40
N GLN A 28 7.45 3.65 8.79
CA GLN A 28 8.13 4.46 7.76
C GLN A 28 8.72 5.72 8.40
N LEU A 29 9.67 5.57 9.32
CA LEU A 29 10.08 6.63 10.25
C LEU A 29 10.59 7.91 9.57
N GLY A 30 11.40 7.78 8.52
CA GLY A 30 11.90 8.89 7.73
C GLY A 30 10.80 9.61 6.95
N LEU A 31 9.77 8.89 6.49
CA LEU A 31 8.56 9.49 5.92
C LEU A 31 7.82 10.28 7.01
N PHE A 32 7.48 9.64 8.13
CA PHE A 32 6.75 10.24 9.25
C PHE A 32 7.42 11.50 9.78
N ALA A 33 8.75 11.46 9.98
CA ALA A 33 9.53 12.61 10.39
C ALA A 33 9.41 13.80 9.42
N SER A 34 9.38 13.55 8.11
CA SER A 34 9.21 14.63 7.12
C SER A 34 7.78 15.09 6.87
N LEU A 35 6.80 14.29 7.26
CA LEU A 35 5.41 14.70 7.22
C LEU A 35 5.07 15.56 8.43
N TYR A 36 5.69 15.32 9.59
CA TYR A 36 5.43 16.06 10.82
C TYR A 36 5.36 17.60 10.64
N PRO A 37 6.36 18.29 10.06
CA PRO A 37 6.31 19.75 9.89
C PRO A 37 5.22 20.23 8.92
N LEU A 38 4.61 19.33 8.14
CA LEU A 38 3.48 19.66 7.27
C LEU A 38 2.13 19.55 7.98
N VAL A 39 2.05 18.78 9.06
CA VAL A 39 0.78 18.44 9.74
C VAL A 39 0.73 18.89 11.21
N ALA A 40 1.85 19.35 11.75
CA ALA A 40 1.98 19.78 13.13
C ALA A 40 3.07 20.86 13.26
N ASP A 41 3.03 21.56 14.38
CA ASP A 41 4.01 22.59 14.70
C ASP A 41 5.32 21.99 15.22
N GLY A 42 6.43 22.40 14.61
CA GLY A 42 7.79 21.96 14.96
C GLY A 42 8.46 21.12 13.88
N ALA A 43 9.52 20.43 14.29
CA ALA A 43 10.30 19.54 13.45
C ALA A 43 10.36 18.14 14.06
N ALA A 44 10.57 17.14 13.21
CA ALA A 44 10.83 15.78 13.64
C ALA A 44 12.04 15.19 12.91
N SER A 45 12.77 14.34 13.62
CA SER A 45 13.85 13.50 13.09
C SER A 45 13.67 12.07 13.55
N VAL A 46 14.29 11.11 12.87
CA VAL A 46 14.28 9.73 13.36
C VAL A 46 15.25 9.63 14.54
N GLY A 47 14.90 8.85 15.55
CA GLY A 47 15.75 8.67 16.72
C GLY A 47 15.44 7.40 17.49
N GLN A 48 16.11 7.25 18.62
CA GLN A 48 15.98 6.09 19.49
C GLN A 48 15.94 6.51 20.96
N ARG A 49 15.08 5.87 21.75
CA ARG A 49 14.99 6.04 23.21
C ARG A 49 14.84 4.67 23.86
N ASP A 50 15.69 4.37 24.84
CA ASP A 50 15.66 3.11 25.60
C ASP A 50 15.62 1.84 24.72
N GLY A 51 16.34 1.87 23.59
CA GLY A 51 16.38 0.74 22.64
C GLY A 51 15.24 0.70 21.63
N VAL A 52 14.22 1.57 21.77
CA VAL A 52 13.06 1.65 20.87
C VAL A 52 13.30 2.73 19.82
N LYS A 53 13.17 2.37 18.53
CA LYS A 53 13.21 3.33 17.41
C LYS A 53 11.89 4.08 17.27
N GLY A 54 11.96 5.34 16.85
CA GLY A 54 10.79 6.19 16.69
C GLY A 54 11.12 7.55 16.08
N ILE A 55 10.23 8.52 16.21
CA ILE A 55 10.45 9.90 15.80
C ILE A 55 10.62 10.82 17.02
N SER A 56 11.69 11.61 17.04
CA SER A 56 11.94 12.65 18.03
C SER A 56 11.35 13.97 17.53
N ILE A 57 10.57 14.64 18.37
CA ILE A 57 9.88 15.88 18.01
C ILE A 57 10.48 17.05 18.79
N THR A 58 10.72 18.16 18.10
CA THR A 58 11.02 19.46 18.69
C THR A 58 9.96 20.46 18.25
N ARG A 59 9.10 20.87 19.20
CA ARG A 59 8.05 21.87 18.98
C ARG A 59 8.65 23.27 18.95
N THR A 60 7.97 24.23 18.31
CA THR A 60 8.49 25.61 18.23
C THR A 60 8.59 26.29 19.60
N ASN A 61 7.77 25.87 20.56
CA ASN A 61 7.82 26.32 21.96
C ASN A 61 8.98 25.69 22.77
N GLY A 62 9.86 24.92 22.14
CA GLY A 62 10.98 24.22 22.78
C GLY A 62 10.61 22.89 23.45
N GLY A 63 9.33 22.50 23.46
CA GLY A 63 8.89 21.22 23.96
C GLY A 63 9.45 20.06 23.15
N ARG A 64 9.92 19.01 23.83
CA ARG A 64 10.46 17.80 23.20
C ARG A 64 9.55 16.61 23.48
N ASP A 65 9.43 15.73 22.49
CA ASP A 65 8.65 14.51 22.57
C ASP A 65 9.32 13.36 21.83
N PHE A 66 8.87 12.13 22.07
CA PHE A 66 9.30 10.95 21.32
C PHE A 66 8.12 10.03 21.09
N ILE A 67 7.93 9.62 19.84
CA ILE A 67 6.86 8.71 19.45
C ILE A 67 7.49 7.40 18.97
N PRO A 68 7.22 6.27 19.63
CA PRO A 68 7.64 4.95 19.17
C PRO A 68 7.19 4.66 17.74
N GLY A 69 7.98 3.88 16.99
CA GLY A 69 7.73 3.67 15.57
C GLY A 69 6.40 3.01 15.23
N ASP A 70 5.94 2.09 16.08
CA ASP A 70 4.64 1.42 16.00
C ASP A 70 3.46 2.38 16.27
N GLU A 71 3.67 3.46 17.01
CA GLU A 71 2.68 4.52 17.23
C GLU A 71 2.76 5.67 16.19
N ALA A 72 3.91 5.82 15.52
CA ALA A 72 4.19 7.01 14.72
C ALA A 72 3.20 7.22 13.57
N GLY A 73 2.80 6.15 12.86
CA GLY A 73 1.83 6.24 11.77
C GLY A 73 0.49 6.82 12.24
N GLN A 74 -0.09 6.27 13.30
CA GLN A 74 -1.34 6.75 13.88
C GLN A 74 -1.23 8.20 14.36
N ARG A 75 -0.11 8.58 14.99
CA ARG A 75 0.08 9.95 15.50
C ARG A 75 0.18 10.99 14.38
N ILE A 76 0.86 10.66 13.29
CA ILE A 76 0.93 11.53 12.10
C ILE A 76 -0.44 11.62 11.43
N TRP A 77 -1.16 10.51 11.32
CA TRP A 77 -2.51 10.48 10.80
C TRP A 77 -3.47 11.39 11.58
N ASP A 78 -3.45 11.28 12.91
CA ASP A 78 -4.26 12.11 13.79
C ASP A 78 -3.92 13.60 13.64
N ALA A 79 -2.63 13.93 13.48
CA ALA A 79 -2.17 15.29 13.24
C ALA A 79 -2.66 15.81 11.88
N LEU A 80 -2.58 15.00 10.84
CA LEU A 80 -3.09 15.31 9.50
C LEU A 80 -4.59 15.63 9.52
N CYS A 81 -5.39 14.80 10.20
CA CYS A 81 -6.83 15.04 10.36
C CYS A 81 -7.13 16.36 11.07
N ARG A 82 -6.28 16.78 12.02
CA ARG A 82 -6.44 18.06 12.75
C ARG A 82 -5.93 19.28 11.98
N ALA A 83 -4.91 19.12 11.13
CA ALA A 83 -4.24 20.21 10.44
C ALA A 83 -5.13 20.94 9.42
N LYS A 84 -6.23 20.32 8.97
CA LYS A 84 -7.18 20.88 7.98
C LYS A 84 -6.47 21.46 6.74
N LEU A 85 -5.49 20.72 6.23
CA LEU A 85 -4.69 21.10 5.06
C LEU A 85 -5.56 21.46 3.85
N ASP A 86 -5.18 22.46 3.06
CA ASP A 86 -5.83 22.67 1.76
C ASP A 86 -5.47 21.55 0.74
N LEU A 87 -6.07 21.57 -0.45
CA LEU A 87 -5.78 20.53 -1.45
C LEU A 87 -4.32 20.53 -1.95
N ALA A 88 -3.66 21.69 -1.97
CA ALA A 88 -2.26 21.79 -2.43
C ALA A 88 -1.29 21.29 -1.35
N GLU A 89 -1.59 21.54 -0.08
CA GLU A 89 -0.92 20.95 1.08
C GLU A 89 -1.11 19.43 1.14
N LEU A 90 -2.35 18.96 0.97
CA LEU A 90 -2.65 17.53 0.95
C LEU A 90 -1.98 16.84 -0.24
N ALA A 91 -1.96 17.45 -1.42
CA ALA A 91 -1.21 16.93 -2.58
C ALA A 91 0.29 16.77 -2.28
N ARG A 92 0.92 17.74 -1.60
CA ARG A 92 2.32 17.62 -1.16
C ARG A 92 2.53 16.45 -0.20
N VAL A 93 1.59 16.19 0.70
CA VAL A 93 1.61 15.00 1.57
C VAL A 93 1.46 13.73 0.73
N CYS A 94 0.46 13.65 -0.14
CA CYS A 94 0.23 12.50 -1.02
C CYS A 94 1.46 12.18 -1.88
N GLY A 95 2.13 13.19 -2.45
CA GLY A 95 3.33 12.96 -3.25
C GLY A 95 4.49 12.34 -2.44
N LYS A 96 4.62 12.71 -1.16
CA LYS A 96 5.58 12.08 -0.25
C LYS A 96 5.15 10.68 0.16
N VAL A 97 3.87 10.48 0.46
CA VAL A 97 3.34 9.19 0.91
C VAL A 97 3.40 8.18 -0.22
N PHE A 98 2.95 8.50 -1.43
CA PHE A 98 2.80 7.54 -2.52
C PHE A 98 3.96 7.49 -3.53
N TRP A 99 5.03 8.27 -3.32
CA TRP A 99 6.22 8.37 -4.17
C TRP A 99 5.91 8.69 -5.64
N GLY A 100 4.91 9.54 -5.85
CA GLY A 100 4.44 9.91 -7.19
C GLY A 100 4.22 11.42 -7.31
N PRO A 101 4.41 12.00 -8.50
CA PRO A 101 3.93 13.34 -8.80
C PRO A 101 2.45 13.49 -8.48
N THR A 102 2.07 14.66 -7.96
CA THR A 102 0.68 15.00 -7.66
C THR A 102 0.30 16.35 -8.24
N GLU A 103 -0.96 16.48 -8.63
CA GLU A 103 -1.53 17.71 -9.19
C GLU A 103 -2.94 17.91 -8.63
N VAL A 104 -3.28 19.15 -8.25
CA VAL A 104 -4.65 19.49 -7.88
C VAL A 104 -5.43 19.85 -9.14
N GLY A 105 -6.52 19.15 -9.41
CA GLY A 105 -7.33 19.37 -10.60
C GLY A 105 -8.76 18.84 -10.43
N PRO A 106 -9.66 19.14 -11.38
CA PRO A 106 -10.97 18.52 -11.41
C PRO A 106 -10.87 17.08 -11.94
N GLU A 107 -11.79 16.19 -11.52
CA GLU A 107 -11.91 14.82 -12.06
C GLU A 107 -12.21 14.85 -13.58
N CYS A 108 -13.11 15.75 -13.97
CA CYS A 108 -13.50 16.02 -15.34
C CYS A 108 -13.87 17.51 -15.49
N PRO A 109 -14.02 18.06 -16.70
CA PRO A 109 -14.44 19.46 -16.87
C PRO A 109 -15.74 19.78 -16.11
N GLY A 110 -15.66 20.65 -15.09
CA GLY A 110 -16.79 21.01 -14.22
C GLY A 110 -17.07 20.04 -13.07
N GLY A 111 -16.30 18.95 -12.94
CA GLY A 111 -16.40 17.98 -11.86
C GLY A 111 -15.75 18.43 -10.54
N GLU A 112 -15.83 17.57 -9.54
CA GLU A 112 -15.23 17.79 -8.23
C GLU A 112 -13.71 17.97 -8.33
N ARG A 113 -13.16 18.84 -7.48
CA ARG A 113 -11.72 19.06 -7.39
C ARG A 113 -11.10 18.12 -6.38
N GLY A 114 -9.99 17.50 -6.77
CA GLY A 114 -9.24 16.57 -5.94
C GLY A 114 -7.78 16.56 -6.31
N ILE A 115 -7.13 15.43 -6.06
CA ILE A 115 -5.71 15.21 -6.26
C ILE A 115 -5.54 14.12 -7.30
N TRP A 116 -4.86 14.45 -8.40
CA TRP A 116 -4.35 13.48 -9.34
C TRP A 116 -2.99 12.99 -8.88
N LEU A 117 -2.82 11.68 -8.75
CA LEU A 117 -1.58 11.00 -8.39
C LEU A 117 -1.09 10.18 -9.58
N GLU A 118 0.16 10.37 -9.99
CA GLU A 118 0.83 9.46 -10.92
C GLU A 118 1.32 8.20 -10.21
N THR A 119 0.92 7.04 -10.70
CA THR A 119 1.22 5.74 -10.07
C THR A 119 2.57 5.18 -10.51
N GLY A 120 3.04 5.54 -11.71
CA GLY A 120 4.31 5.12 -12.30
C GLY A 120 4.39 3.64 -12.70
N VAL A 121 3.24 2.96 -12.80
CA VAL A 121 3.14 1.51 -13.05
C VAL A 121 3.01 1.15 -14.53
N GLU A 122 2.83 2.13 -15.42
CA GLU A 122 2.78 1.93 -16.87
C GLU A 122 4.06 1.29 -17.44
N ARG A 123 5.21 1.58 -16.81
CA ARG A 123 6.51 0.96 -17.13
C ARG A 123 6.70 -0.42 -16.51
N PHE A 124 5.84 -0.85 -15.59
CA PHE A 124 6.02 -2.10 -14.85
C PHE A 124 6.04 -3.31 -15.79
N ARG A 125 7.05 -4.18 -15.61
CA ARG A 125 7.13 -5.49 -16.27
C ARG A 125 7.49 -6.55 -15.25
N CYS A 126 6.53 -7.42 -14.92
CA CYS A 126 6.75 -8.52 -13.99
C CYS A 126 7.89 -9.41 -14.46
N ARG A 127 8.95 -9.51 -13.65
CA ARG A 127 10.13 -10.35 -13.93
C ARG A 127 9.90 -11.83 -13.67
N ARG A 128 8.69 -12.23 -13.23
CA ARG A 128 8.34 -13.63 -12.93
C ARG A 128 9.27 -14.26 -11.89
N CYS A 129 9.78 -13.46 -10.94
CA CYS A 129 10.69 -13.90 -9.90
C CYS A 129 9.99 -14.56 -8.70
N GLY A 130 8.67 -14.42 -8.59
CA GLY A 130 7.88 -14.98 -7.49
C GLY A 130 7.86 -14.15 -6.21
N THR A 131 8.82 -13.26 -5.94
CA THR A 131 8.95 -12.53 -4.66
C THR A 131 7.64 -11.94 -4.15
N CYS A 132 7.01 -11.05 -4.92
CA CYS A 132 5.73 -10.46 -4.53
C CYS A 132 4.59 -11.49 -4.45
N CYS A 133 4.64 -12.57 -5.24
CA CYS A 133 3.66 -13.65 -5.16
C CYS A 133 3.76 -14.47 -3.85
N PHE A 134 4.91 -14.46 -3.18
CA PHE A 134 5.12 -15.08 -1.87
C PHE A 134 4.84 -14.11 -0.72
N THR A 135 5.06 -12.81 -0.94
CA THR A 135 5.00 -11.79 0.11
C THR A 135 3.66 -11.07 0.22
N LEU A 136 2.91 -10.96 -0.88
CA LEU A 136 1.60 -10.32 -0.86
C LEU A 136 0.66 -11.07 0.07
N ASP A 137 0.04 -10.34 1.01
CA ASP A 137 -0.98 -10.90 1.86
C ASP A 137 -2.31 -10.98 1.10
N PHE A 138 -2.56 -12.10 0.43
CA PHE A 138 -3.79 -12.32 -0.34
C PHE A 138 -5.05 -12.51 0.53
N ARG A 139 -4.92 -12.48 1.87
CA ARG A 139 -5.90 -13.04 2.82
C ARG A 139 -7.26 -12.34 2.89
N CYS A 140 -7.50 -11.28 2.11
CA CYS A 140 -8.71 -10.46 2.24
C CYS A 140 -9.35 -9.95 0.93
N GLU A 141 -8.83 -10.25 -0.26
CA GLU A 141 -9.20 -9.51 -1.48
C GLU A 141 -9.81 -10.38 -2.59
N CYS A 142 -10.81 -11.20 -2.26
CA CYS A 142 -11.66 -11.79 -3.29
C CYS A 142 -12.88 -10.89 -3.51
N THR A 143 -12.99 -10.28 -4.69
CA THR A 143 -14.15 -9.47 -5.06
C THR A 143 -15.30 -10.35 -5.56
N GLN A 144 -16.51 -9.79 -5.63
CA GLN A 144 -17.62 -10.48 -6.30
C GLN A 144 -17.39 -10.60 -7.82
N ASP A 145 -16.65 -9.65 -8.41
CA ASP A 145 -16.28 -9.69 -9.82
C ASP A 145 -15.29 -10.82 -10.12
N ASP A 146 -14.39 -11.15 -9.18
CA ASP A 146 -13.53 -12.34 -9.26
C ASP A 146 -14.38 -13.61 -9.35
N LEU A 147 -15.35 -13.76 -8.43
CA LEU A 147 -16.24 -14.92 -8.40
C LEU A 147 -17.10 -15.03 -9.66
N ALA A 148 -17.71 -13.91 -10.09
CA ALA A 148 -18.51 -13.86 -11.30
C ALA A 148 -17.67 -14.25 -12.53
N ARG A 149 -16.42 -13.77 -12.60
CA ARG A 149 -15.48 -14.11 -13.67
C ARG A 149 -15.12 -15.59 -13.66
N TRP A 150 -14.80 -16.19 -12.52
CA TRP A 150 -14.49 -17.62 -12.44
C TRP A 150 -15.68 -18.49 -12.82
N LYS A 151 -16.87 -18.14 -12.33
CA LYS A 151 -18.12 -18.81 -12.71
C LYS A 151 -18.39 -18.73 -14.22
N ALA A 152 -18.25 -17.55 -14.82
CA ALA A 152 -18.43 -17.36 -16.26
C ALA A 152 -17.44 -18.15 -17.12
N ASN A 153 -16.24 -18.43 -16.58
CA ASN A 153 -15.20 -19.22 -17.25
C ASN A 153 -15.24 -20.72 -16.87
N GLY A 154 -16.24 -21.17 -16.12
CA GLY A 154 -16.37 -22.57 -15.68
C GLY A 154 -15.24 -23.04 -14.74
N ARG A 155 -14.63 -22.11 -13.99
CA ARG A 155 -13.49 -22.36 -13.11
C ARG A 155 -13.92 -22.66 -11.67
N GLU A 156 -14.75 -23.67 -11.51
CA GLU A 156 -15.18 -24.17 -10.19
C GLU A 156 -14.00 -24.62 -9.34
N ASP A 157 -12.96 -25.15 -9.99
CA ASP A 157 -11.68 -25.50 -9.39
C ASP A 157 -10.99 -24.32 -8.69
N ILE A 158 -11.22 -23.07 -9.12
CA ILE A 158 -10.72 -21.89 -8.41
C ILE A 158 -11.61 -21.52 -7.23
N MET A 159 -12.93 -21.60 -7.41
CA MET A 159 -13.91 -21.23 -6.39
C MET A 159 -13.81 -22.12 -5.14
N GLU A 160 -13.40 -23.38 -5.28
CA GLU A 160 -13.13 -24.28 -4.15
C GLU A 160 -12.04 -23.78 -3.19
N TRP A 161 -11.16 -22.88 -3.66
CA TRP A 161 -10.09 -22.29 -2.87
C TRP A 161 -10.47 -20.93 -2.26
N VAL A 162 -11.73 -20.50 -2.41
CA VAL A 162 -12.23 -19.25 -1.83
C VAL A 162 -12.92 -19.54 -0.50
N GLY A 163 -12.59 -18.76 0.51
CA GLY A 163 -13.25 -18.83 1.81
C GLY A 163 -14.19 -17.65 2.04
N ASP A 164 -15.05 -17.79 3.04
CA ASP A 164 -15.84 -16.68 3.59
C ASP A 164 -15.18 -16.12 4.86
N VAL A 165 -15.35 -14.82 5.08
CA VAL A 165 -14.96 -14.12 6.31
C VAL A 165 -16.23 -13.63 6.97
N PHE A 166 -16.41 -13.99 8.24
CA PHE A 166 -17.54 -13.56 9.06
C PHE A 166 -17.05 -12.68 10.22
N VAL A 167 -17.83 -11.66 10.57
CA VAL A 167 -17.65 -10.83 11.78
C VAL A 167 -18.96 -10.85 12.54
N ASP A 168 -18.92 -11.19 13.82
CA ASP A 168 -20.10 -11.34 14.68
C ASP A 168 -21.22 -12.20 14.07
N GLY A 169 -20.82 -13.27 13.36
CA GLY A 169 -21.72 -14.20 12.69
C GLY A 169 -22.33 -13.66 11.38
N GLN A 170 -22.03 -12.43 10.97
CA GLN A 170 -22.45 -11.87 9.70
C GLN A 170 -21.36 -12.02 8.65
N TRP A 171 -21.76 -12.40 7.44
CA TRP A 171 -20.83 -12.47 6.32
C TRP A 171 -20.31 -11.07 5.99
N LEU A 172 -18.98 -10.94 5.92
CA LEU A 172 -18.31 -9.68 5.63
C LEU A 172 -17.78 -9.64 4.19
N ARG A 173 -17.02 -10.67 3.80
CA ARG A 173 -16.36 -10.74 2.48
C ARG A 173 -15.87 -12.15 2.15
N ASN A 174 -15.42 -12.35 0.92
CA ASN A 174 -14.66 -13.53 0.53
C ASN A 174 -13.15 -13.34 0.74
N ARG A 175 -12.41 -14.44 0.85
CA ARG A 175 -10.95 -14.43 0.98
C ARG A 175 -10.25 -15.43 0.07
N LEU A 176 -9.05 -15.05 -0.34
CA LEU A 176 -8.10 -15.88 -1.05
C LEU A 176 -6.95 -16.26 -0.09
N TRP A 177 -6.29 -17.40 -0.18
CA TRP A 177 -6.81 -18.69 -0.62
C TRP A 177 -7.00 -19.56 0.63
N VAL A 178 -7.96 -20.47 0.60
CA VAL A 178 -8.16 -21.47 1.65
C VAL A 178 -7.97 -22.86 1.09
N ARG A 179 -7.62 -23.81 1.96
CA ARG A 179 -7.61 -25.23 1.59
C ARG A 179 -9.06 -25.67 1.32
N PRO A 180 -9.34 -26.31 0.17
CA PRO A 180 -10.67 -26.80 -0.16
C PRO A 180 -11.24 -27.67 0.95
N GLY A 181 -12.50 -27.41 1.31
CA GLY A 181 -13.24 -28.15 2.34
C GLY A 181 -12.89 -27.82 3.79
N THR A 182 -11.93 -26.93 4.08
CA THR A 182 -11.52 -26.65 5.48
C THR A 182 -11.58 -25.18 5.91
N HIS A 183 -11.84 -24.23 5.00
CA HIS A 183 -11.80 -22.77 5.24
C HIS A 183 -10.49 -22.23 5.85
N LEU A 184 -9.47 -23.07 5.98
CA LEU A 184 -8.18 -22.70 6.57
C LEU A 184 -7.34 -21.98 5.52
N PRO A 185 -6.81 -20.77 5.80
CA PRO A 185 -5.91 -20.09 4.90
C PRO A 185 -4.69 -20.94 4.54
N VAL A 186 -4.28 -20.89 3.28
CA VAL A 186 -3.00 -21.48 2.86
C VAL A 186 -1.88 -20.47 3.04
N GLU A 187 -0.66 -20.99 3.24
CA GLU A 187 0.54 -20.16 3.39
C GLU A 187 0.95 -19.52 2.06
N TYR A 188 0.78 -20.25 0.95
CA TYR A 188 1.19 -19.80 -0.39
C TYR A 188 0.06 -19.95 -1.40
N CYS A 189 0.09 -19.13 -2.44
CA CYS A 189 -0.86 -19.21 -3.55
C CYS A 189 -0.81 -20.60 -4.23
N PRO A 190 -1.94 -21.34 -4.31
CA PRO A 190 -1.97 -22.69 -4.87
C PRO A 190 -1.79 -22.69 -6.39
N TRP A 191 -1.97 -21.55 -7.04
CA TRP A 191 -1.85 -21.37 -8.49
C TRP A 191 -0.45 -20.97 -8.93
N MET A 192 0.53 -20.99 -8.03
CA MET A 192 1.90 -20.66 -8.38
C MET A 192 2.62 -21.87 -8.96
N VAL A 193 3.16 -21.71 -10.17
CA VAL A 193 3.82 -22.78 -10.92
C VAL A 193 5.28 -22.42 -11.13
N GLN A 194 6.19 -23.22 -10.59
CA GLN A 194 7.61 -23.07 -10.83
C GLN A 194 7.94 -23.41 -12.29
N ARG A 195 8.81 -22.60 -12.89
CA ARG A 195 9.24 -22.73 -14.28
C ARG A 195 10.61 -23.43 -14.34
N PRO A 196 10.95 -24.09 -15.47
CA PRO A 196 12.25 -24.75 -15.63
C PRO A 196 13.46 -23.81 -15.51
N ASP A 197 13.27 -22.52 -15.79
CA ASP A 197 14.31 -21.48 -15.68
C ASP A 197 14.49 -20.95 -14.23
N GLY A 198 13.85 -21.58 -13.25
CA GLY A 198 13.89 -21.16 -11.85
C GLY A 198 12.94 -20.00 -11.49
N GLY A 199 12.22 -19.45 -12.47
CA GLY A 199 11.19 -18.44 -12.22
C GLY A 199 9.83 -19.03 -11.83
N TYR A 200 8.82 -18.18 -11.73
CA TYR A 200 7.44 -18.56 -11.40
C TYR A 200 6.44 -18.04 -12.43
N SER A 201 5.36 -18.78 -12.60
CA SER A 201 4.20 -18.41 -13.42
C SER A 201 2.92 -18.61 -12.62
N CYS A 202 1.83 -18.02 -13.09
CA CYS A 202 0.51 -18.22 -12.50
C CYS A 202 -0.27 -19.23 -13.37
N GLY A 203 -0.75 -20.30 -12.78
CA GLY A 203 -1.59 -21.32 -13.44
C GLY A 203 -2.98 -20.80 -13.81
N ILE A 204 -3.39 -19.65 -13.28
CA ILE A 204 -4.67 -18.98 -13.58
C ILE A 204 -4.46 -17.61 -14.23
N GLN A 205 -3.42 -17.49 -15.06
CA GLN A 205 -2.94 -16.21 -15.58
C GLN A 205 -4.01 -15.36 -16.29
N ASP A 206 -4.91 -16.01 -17.01
CA ASP A 206 -6.03 -15.45 -17.76
C ASP A 206 -7.15 -14.95 -16.85
N VAL A 207 -7.46 -15.72 -15.80
CA VAL A 207 -8.56 -15.45 -14.86
C VAL A 207 -8.07 -15.01 -13.48
N LYS A 208 -6.87 -14.45 -13.36
CA LYS A 208 -6.35 -13.94 -12.08
C LYS A 208 -7.36 -13.06 -11.34
N PRO A 209 -7.39 -13.11 -10.00
CA PRO A 209 -8.16 -12.15 -9.21
C PRO A 209 -7.64 -10.73 -9.44
N ASP A 210 -8.48 -9.74 -9.19
CA ASP A 210 -8.20 -8.33 -9.50
C ASP A 210 -6.99 -7.82 -8.70
N VAL A 211 -6.85 -8.20 -7.43
CA VAL A 211 -5.65 -7.92 -6.61
C VAL A 211 -4.34 -8.34 -7.29
N CYS A 212 -4.35 -9.46 -8.03
CA CYS A 212 -3.17 -9.95 -8.74
C CYS A 212 -3.00 -9.32 -10.14
N ARG A 213 -4.09 -8.84 -10.74
CA ARG A 213 -4.11 -8.22 -12.07
C ARG A 213 -3.64 -6.76 -11.99
N ASP A 214 -4.05 -6.09 -10.93
CA ASP A 214 -3.80 -4.67 -10.67
C ASP A 214 -2.48 -4.46 -9.92
N TYR A 215 -1.80 -5.55 -9.57
CA TYR A 215 -0.49 -5.47 -8.95
C TYR A 215 0.60 -5.04 -9.97
N PRO A 216 1.47 -4.09 -9.59
CA PRO A 216 1.39 -3.25 -8.40
C PRO A 216 0.48 -2.05 -8.62
N GLY A 217 -0.19 -1.59 -7.56
CA GLY A 217 -1.04 -0.40 -7.62
C GLY A 217 -0.26 0.93 -7.69
N SER A 218 1.01 0.93 -7.30
CA SER A 218 1.92 2.07 -7.40
C SER A 218 3.38 1.61 -7.41
N VAL A 219 4.32 2.48 -7.82
CA VAL A 219 5.76 2.25 -7.67
C VAL A 219 6.11 1.92 -6.22
N LYS A 220 5.58 2.69 -5.26
CA LYS A 220 5.78 2.44 -3.83
C LYS A 220 5.31 1.07 -3.41
N HIS A 221 4.09 0.67 -3.79
CA HIS A 221 3.54 -0.64 -3.45
C HIS A 221 4.45 -1.76 -3.98
N GLY A 222 4.90 -1.66 -5.23
CA GLY A 222 5.85 -2.62 -5.82
C GLY A 222 7.20 -2.65 -5.08
N ALA A 223 7.76 -1.51 -4.72
CA ALA A 223 9.04 -1.42 -4.02
C ALA A 223 8.96 -1.98 -2.59
N LEU A 224 7.94 -1.62 -1.82
CA LEU A 224 7.81 -2.03 -0.41
C LEU A 224 7.40 -3.49 -0.24
N THR A 225 6.74 -4.09 -1.23
CA THR A 225 6.46 -5.54 -1.26
C THR A 225 7.60 -6.37 -1.86
N GLY A 226 8.74 -5.74 -2.21
CA GLY A 226 9.95 -6.44 -2.65
C GLY A 226 9.94 -6.87 -4.12
N CYS A 227 9.22 -6.17 -4.99
CA CYS A 227 9.26 -6.46 -6.41
C CYS A 227 10.66 -6.19 -6.99
N ASN A 228 11.28 -7.21 -7.60
CA ASN A 228 12.60 -7.08 -8.23
C ASN A 228 12.64 -6.06 -9.40
N PHE A 229 11.49 -5.68 -9.97
CA PHE A 229 11.45 -4.61 -10.98
C PHE A 229 11.73 -3.23 -10.35
N PHE A 230 11.29 -3.01 -9.10
CA PHE A 230 11.42 -1.75 -8.36
C PHE A 230 12.53 -1.81 -7.28
N ALA A 231 13.57 -2.61 -7.52
CA ALA A 231 14.63 -2.81 -6.54
C ALA A 231 15.46 -1.54 -6.28
N ASP A 232 15.59 -0.67 -7.29
CA ASP A 232 16.32 0.59 -7.16
C ASP A 232 15.50 1.60 -6.35
N GLU A 233 14.19 1.70 -6.61
CA GLU A 233 13.28 2.53 -5.81
C GLU A 233 13.21 2.08 -4.35
N GLN A 234 13.19 0.75 -4.12
CA GLN A 234 13.28 0.19 -2.77
C GLN A 234 14.59 0.58 -2.07
N ARG A 235 15.71 0.58 -2.80
CA ARG A 235 17.02 0.98 -2.26
C ARG A 235 17.04 2.46 -1.90
N CYS A 236 16.60 3.33 -2.82
CA CYS A 236 16.51 4.77 -2.56
C CYS A 236 15.64 5.08 -1.34
N TYR A 237 14.50 4.39 -1.19
CA TYR A 237 13.68 4.55 0.01
C TYR A 237 14.42 4.16 1.28
N ARG A 238 15.06 2.99 1.33
CA ARG A 238 15.82 2.55 2.50
C ARG A 238 16.97 3.50 2.83
N GLU A 239 17.62 4.07 1.81
CA GLU A 239 18.65 5.09 2.00
C GLU A 239 18.05 6.39 2.56
N MET A 240 16.92 6.86 2.04
CA MET A 240 16.24 8.05 2.59
C MET A 240 15.75 7.84 4.03
N ASP A 241 15.24 6.65 4.33
CA ASP A 241 14.78 6.29 5.66
C ASP A 241 15.97 6.27 6.63
N LYS A 242 17.12 5.70 6.22
CA LYS A 242 18.40 5.67 6.96
C LYS A 242 19.12 7.01 7.09
N ILE A 243 19.20 7.83 6.04
CA ILE A 243 19.89 9.14 6.09
C ILE A 243 19.23 10.06 7.12
N ARG A 244 17.92 9.88 7.34
CA ARG A 244 17.18 10.58 8.39
C ARG A 244 17.28 9.92 9.77
N GLU A 245 17.89 8.74 9.89
CA GLU A 245 18.31 8.10 11.15
C GLU A 245 19.63 8.69 11.69
N GLU A 246 20.48 9.25 10.83
CA GLU A 246 21.83 9.73 11.18
C GLU A 246 21.93 11.26 11.31
N SER A 247 20.84 12.01 11.04
CA SER A 247 20.78 13.48 11.08
C SER A 247 19.98 14.01 12.26
#